data_AF-A0A845B9C0-F1
#
_entry.id   AF-A0A845B9C0-F1
#
_cell.length_a   1.000
_cell.length_b   1.000
_cell.length_c   1.000
_cell.angle_alpha   90.00
_cell.angle_beta   90.00
_cell.angle_gamma   90.00
#
_symmetry.space_group_name_H-M   'P 1'
#
loop_
_entity.id
_entity.type
_entity.pdbx_description
1 polymer ?
#
loop_
_entity_poly.entity_id
_entity_poly.type
_entity_poly.pdbx_seq_one_letter_code
_entity_poly.pdbx_strand_id
1 'polypeptide(L)' 'MSQAQEEPDAALDLLLRRAGITIPPERYAGVLSGYRELQAVLPQLRGARTAAAEPAGTFVLDTVTRERTP' A
#
# COMPACT_ATOMS: atom_id res chain seq x y z
N MET A 1 5.28 -29.93 -11.37
CA MET A 1 4.31 -28.84 -11.23
C MET A 1 4.75 -27.74 -12.17
N SER A 2 4.03 -27.56 -13.28
CA SER A 2 4.38 -26.59 -14.32
C SER A 2 4.11 -25.19 -13.77
N GLN A 3 5.13 -24.36 -13.66
CA GLN A 3 4.93 -22.94 -13.34
C GLN A 3 4.23 -22.32 -14.56
N ALA A 4 2.92 -22.09 -14.43
CA ALA A 4 2.21 -21.27 -15.39
C ALA A 4 2.88 -19.90 -15.38
N GLN A 5 3.44 -19.48 -16.52
CA GLN A 5 3.94 -18.12 -16.68
C GLN A 5 2.74 -17.19 -16.45
N GLU A 6 2.65 -16.59 -15.27
CA GLU A 6 1.65 -15.57 -15.00
C GLU A 6 1.92 -14.38 -15.94
N GLU A 7 0.92 -14.04 -16.75
CA GLU A 7 1.00 -12.90 -17.66
C GLU A 7 1.25 -11.60 -16.88
N PRO A 8 2.08 -10.69 -17.44
CA PRO A 8 2.39 -9.42 -16.82
C PRO A 8 1.13 -8.58 -16.58
N ASP A 9 1.06 -7.96 -15.40
CA ASP A 9 -0.09 -7.16 -14.97
C ASP A 9 0.18 -5.67 -15.21
N ALA A 10 -0.58 -5.07 -16.13
CA ALA A 10 -0.37 -3.68 -16.53
C ALA A 10 -0.58 -2.68 -15.38
N ALA A 11 -1.41 -2.99 -14.39
CA ALA A 11 -1.65 -2.12 -13.25
C ALA A 11 -0.44 -2.16 -12.30
N LEU A 12 0.10 -3.34 -12.01
CA LEU A 12 1.33 -3.47 -11.23
C LEU A 12 2.50 -2.76 -11.92
N ASP A 13 2.68 -2.96 -13.22
CA ASP A 13 3.76 -2.33 -13.99
C ASP A 13 3.69 -0.80 -13.96
N LEU A 14 2.50 -0.23 -14.07
CA LEU A 14 2.29 1.21 -13.96
C LEU A 14 2.72 1.74 -12.58
N LEU A 15 2.35 1.03 -11.51
CA LEU A 15 2.69 1.41 -10.13
C LEU A 15 4.21 1.35 -9.90
N LEU A 16 4.86 0.29 -10.37
CA LEU A 16 6.31 0.12 -10.25
C LEU A 16 7.07 1.22 -10.99
N ARG A 17 6.64 1.55 -12.22
CA ARG A 17 7.22 2.66 -12.99
C ARG A 17 7.05 4.00 -12.28
N ARG A 18 5.86 4.28 -11.75
CA ARG A 18 5.59 5.50 -10.99
C ARG A 18 6.45 5.59 -9.73
N ALA A 19 6.72 4.47 -9.08
CA ALA A 19 7.57 4.39 -7.90
C ALA A 19 9.08 4.38 -8.23
N GLY A 20 9.47 4.32 -9.51
CA GLY A 20 10.87 4.18 -9.91
C GLY A 20 11.50 2.84 -9.52
N ILE A 21 10.67 1.80 -9.31
CA ILE A 21 11.11 0.48 -8.87
C ILE A 21 11.29 -0.43 -10.08
N THR A 22 12.47 -1.06 -10.18
CA THR A 22 12.73 -2.14 -11.14
C THR A 22 12.80 -3.46 -10.40
N ILE A 23 12.05 -4.45 -10.86
CA ILE A 23 12.03 -5.80 -10.27
C ILE A 23 12.89 -6.73 -11.13
N PRO A 24 13.82 -7.50 -10.52
CA PRO A 24 14.52 -8.57 -11.23
C PRO A 24 13.52 -9.60 -11.80
N PRO A 25 13.67 -10.06 -13.06
CA PRO A 25 12.68 -10.92 -13.72
C PRO A 25 12.29 -12.16 -12.90
N GLU A 26 13.26 -12.79 -12.23
CA GLU A 26 13.08 -13.97 -11.39
C GLU A 26 12.24 -13.72 -10.12
N ARG A 27 12.03 -12.46 -9.75
CA ARG A 27 11.21 -12.05 -8.59
C ARG A 27 9.82 -11.56 -8.98
N TYR A 28 9.58 -11.26 -10.26
CA TYR A 28 8.35 -10.61 -10.70
C TYR A 28 7.11 -11.43 -10.34
N ALA A 29 7.13 -12.75 -10.59
CA ALA A 29 6.01 -13.63 -10.26
C ALA A 29 5.65 -13.58 -8.76
N GLY A 30 6.66 -13.63 -7.88
CA GLY A 30 6.44 -13.54 -6.44
C GLY A 30 5.85 -12.18 -6.00
N VAL A 31 6.32 -11.09 -6.61
CA VAL A 31 5.77 -9.76 -6.32
C VAL A 31 4.35 -9.60 -6.87
N LEU A 32 4.07 -10.15 -8.04
CA LEU A 32 2.73 -10.15 -8.63
C LEU A 32 1.74 -10.91 -7.76
N SER A 33 2.12 -12.09 -7.27
CA SER A 33 1.33 -12.88 -6.32
C SER A 33 1.03 -12.07 -5.05
N GLY A 34 2.04 -11.49 -4.41
CA GLY A 34 1.83 -10.66 -3.21
C GLY A 34 0.99 -9.42 -3.48
N TYR A 35 1.15 -8.78 -4.63
CA TYR A 35 0.32 -7.65 -5.05
C TYR A 35 -1.17 -8.05 -5.15
N ARG A 36 -1.46 -9.19 -5.79
CA ARG A 36 -2.83 -9.71 -5.93
C ARG A 36 -3.46 -10.05 -4.59
N GLU A 37 -2.69 -10.68 -3.69
CA GLU A 37 -3.14 -11.00 -2.33
C GLU A 37 -3.49 -9.72 -1.55
N LEU A 38 -2.63 -8.70 -1.60
CA LEU A 38 -2.89 -7.42 -0.94
C LEU A 38 -4.12 -6.71 -1.52
N GLN A 39 -4.28 -6.71 -2.84
CA GLN A 39 -5.47 -6.16 -3.50
C GLN A 39 -6.76 -6.85 -3.04
N ALA A 40 -6.73 -8.16 -2.83
CA ALA A 40 -7.88 -8.91 -2.33
C ALA A 40 -8.23 -8.57 -0.87
N VAL A 41 -7.25 -8.14 -0.06
CA VAL A 41 -7.46 -7.72 1.34
C VAL A 41 -7.98 -6.28 1.45
N LEU A 42 -7.66 -5.39 0.50
CA LEU A 42 -8.06 -3.97 0.56
C LEU A 42 -9.56 -3.70 0.81
N PRO A 43 -10.52 -4.44 0.22
CA PRO A 43 -11.94 -4.27 0.52
C PRO A 43 -12.28 -4.49 1.99
N GLN A 44 -11.61 -5.42 2.67
CA GLN A 44 -11.83 -5.71 4.10
C GLN A 44 -11.39 -4.52 4.97
N LEU A 45 -10.30 -3.85 4.56
CA LEU A 45 -9.79 -2.66 5.26
C LEU A 45 -10.64 -1.41 5.01
N ARG A 46 -11.52 -1.39 4.01
CA ARG A 46 -12.31 -0.19 3.70
C ARG A 46 -13.36 0.13 4.75
N GLY A 47 -13.93 -0.87 5.44
CA GLY A 47 -14.95 -0.68 6.48
C GLY A 47 -16.12 0.23 6.06
N ALA A 48 -17.01 0.57 7.00
CA ALA A 48 -18.00 1.63 6.79
C ALA A 48 -17.34 3.00 7.04
N ARG A 49 -16.38 3.40 6.20
CA ARG A 49 -15.81 4.75 6.29
C ARG A 49 -16.84 5.77 5.85
N THR A 50 -17.27 6.61 6.78
CA THR A 50 -18.07 7.79 6.51
C THR A 50 -17.15 8.99 6.31
N ALA A 51 -17.68 10.08 5.74
CA ALA A 51 -16.94 11.34 5.64
C ALA A 51 -16.49 11.91 7.01
N ALA A 52 -17.06 11.41 8.12
CA ALA A 52 -16.70 11.78 9.49
C ALA A 52 -15.59 10.89 10.09
N ALA A 53 -15.14 9.84 9.40
CA ALA A 53 -14.06 8.98 9.88
C ALA A 53 -12.70 9.64 9.56
N GLU A 54 -12.22 10.45 10.50
CA GLU A 54 -10.91 11.11 10.42
C GLU A 54 -9.75 10.09 10.35
N PRO A 55 -8.64 10.42 9.65
CA PRO A 55 -7.42 9.61 9.70
C PRO A 55 -6.87 9.49 11.13
N ALA A 56 -6.25 8.36 11.46
CA ALA A 56 -5.67 8.13 12.79
C ALA A 56 -4.52 9.11 13.13
N GLY A 57 -3.94 9.77 12.13
CA GLY A 57 -2.92 10.81 12.30
C GLY A 57 -3.35 12.10 11.63
N THR A 58 -3.90 13.02 12.40
CA THR A 58 -4.22 14.38 11.95
C THR A 58 -3.11 15.32 12.40
N PHE A 59 -2.55 16.08 11.45
CA PHE A 59 -1.54 17.08 11.76
C PHE A 59 -2.16 18.21 12.60
N VAL A 60 -1.47 18.59 13.68
CA VAL A 60 -1.87 19.68 14.56
C VAL A 60 -0.73 20.71 14.58
N LEU A 61 -1.06 21.98 14.36
CA LEU A 61 -0.10 23.08 14.34
C LEU A 61 0.50 23.37 15.72
N ASP A 62 -0.24 23.04 16.78
CA ASP A 62 0.23 23.13 18.16
C ASP A 62 1.05 21.88 18.52
N THR A 63 2.37 21.99 18.43
CA THR A 63 3.21 21.23 19.36
C THR A 63 2.88 21.77 20.75
N VAL A 64 2.07 21.05 21.51
CA VAL A 64 1.88 21.32 22.94
C VAL A 64 3.25 21.18 23.60
N THR A 65 4.02 22.27 23.63
CA THR A 65 5.18 22.43 24.49
C THR A 65 4.58 22.47 25.87
N ARG A 66 4.51 21.31 26.54
CA ARG A 66 4.18 21.30 27.96
C ARG A 66 5.30 22.05 28.66
N GLU A 67 5.08 23.33 28.95
CA GLU A 67 5.92 24.04 29.90
C GLU A 67 5.88 23.24 31.19
N ARG A 68 7.06 22.74 31.58
CA ARG A 68 7.26 22.16 32.90
C ARG A 68 7.19 23.34 33.87
N THR A 69 6.01 23.62 34.40
CA THR A 69 5.85 24.61 35.45
C THR A 69 6.77 24.19 36.62
N PRO A 70 7.58 25.10 37.18
CA PRO A 70 8.59 24.79 38.22
C PRO A 70 7.99 24.24 39.51
#